data_AF-A0AAW0G1R5-F1
#
_entry.id   AF-A0AAW0G1R5-F1
#
_cell.length_a   1.000
_cell.length_b   1.000
_cell.length_c   1.000
_cell.angle_alpha   90.00
_cell.angle_beta   90.00
_cell.angle_gamma   90.00
#
_symmetry.space_group_name_H-M   'P 1'
#
loop_
_entity.id
_entity.type
_entity.pdbx_description
1 polymer ?
#
loop_
_entity_poly.entity_id
_entity_poly.type
_entity_poly.pdbx_seq_one_letter_code
_entity_poly.pdbx_strand_id
1 'polypeptide(L)'
;MDAFGHFSLTWTKNTIVLADLQSTSTFVKTPLAGGIQRSCDVLFDVMSHSLAGSTGVGDHGRDGIMHFVQSHKCQTFCDGLGLEPLSEDDIEETALTNYEDYNEDVEDNPENEDYNGEEDYEEAEEE
;
A
#
# COMPACT_ATOMS: atom_id res chain seq x y z
N MET A 1 1.57 -15.66 0.80
CA MET A 1 2.15 -14.34 1.13
C MET A 1 1.09 -13.28 1.41
N ASP A 2 -0.18 -13.58 1.14
CA ASP A 2 -1.32 -12.70 1.38
C ASP A 2 -1.39 -12.11 2.81
N ALA A 3 -1.09 -12.91 3.83
CA ALA A 3 -1.00 -12.45 5.22
C ALA A 3 0.09 -11.38 5.46
N PHE A 4 1.17 -11.36 4.68
CA PHE A 4 2.20 -10.33 4.78
C PHE A 4 1.76 -9.01 4.14
N GLY A 5 1.01 -9.07 3.04
CA GLY A 5 0.31 -7.91 2.48
C GLY A 5 -0.67 -7.33 3.50
N HIS A 6 -1.51 -8.16 4.11
CA HIS A 6 -2.41 -7.74 5.18
C HIS A 6 -1.64 -7.11 6.34
N PHE A 7 -0.61 -7.78 6.86
CA PHE A 7 0.25 -7.22 7.91
C PHE A 7 0.78 -5.82 7.54
N SER A 8 1.25 -5.63 6.31
CA SER A 8 1.76 -4.32 5.87
C SER A 8 0.70 -3.24 5.90
N LEU A 9 -0.53 -3.56 5.48
CA LEU A 9 -1.65 -2.61 5.49
C LEU A 9 -2.06 -2.24 6.92
N THR A 10 -2.21 -3.23 7.80
CA THR A 10 -2.54 -2.98 9.22
C THR A 10 -1.42 -2.20 9.92
N TRP A 11 -0.16 -2.59 9.70
CA TRP A 11 0.99 -1.95 10.36
C TRP A 11 1.18 -0.50 9.94
N THR A 12 0.85 -0.17 8.70
CA THR A 12 0.90 1.19 8.16
C THR A 12 -0.39 1.97 8.39
N LYS A 13 -1.31 1.44 9.20
CA LYS A 13 -2.63 2.05 9.49
C LYS A 13 -3.39 2.36 8.20
N ASN A 14 -3.58 1.35 7.36
CA ASN A 14 -4.38 1.42 6.14
C ASN A 14 -3.82 2.32 5.03
N THR A 15 -2.56 2.75 5.13
CA THR A 15 -1.98 3.69 4.15
C THR A 15 -1.19 3.03 3.03
N ILE A 16 -0.59 1.86 3.26
CA ILE A 16 0.27 1.17 2.28
C ILE A 16 0.05 -0.34 2.35
N VAL A 17 -0.18 -0.99 1.21
CA VAL A 17 -0.12 -2.45 1.08
C VAL A 17 1.03 -2.86 0.16
N LEU A 18 1.75 -3.92 0.55
CA LEU A 18 2.72 -4.58 -0.33
C LEU A 18 2.01 -5.56 -1.27
N ALA A 19 2.31 -5.47 -2.56
CA ALA A 19 1.72 -6.23 -3.65
C ALA A 19 2.81 -6.92 -4.49
N ASP A 20 2.37 -7.78 -5.42
CA ASP A 20 3.23 -8.56 -6.34
C ASP A 20 4.43 -9.21 -5.61
N LEU A 21 4.15 -9.91 -4.51
CA LEU A 21 5.18 -10.53 -3.68
C LEU A 21 5.78 -11.76 -4.36
N GLN A 22 6.86 -11.53 -5.10
CA GLN A 22 7.65 -12.58 -5.76
C GLN A 22 8.78 -13.05 -4.85
N SER A 23 9.15 -14.33 -4.97
CA SER A 23 10.15 -14.91 -4.09
C SER A 23 10.93 -16.07 -4.69
N THR A 24 12.10 -16.33 -4.10
CA THR A 24 12.86 -17.55 -4.33
C THR A 24 13.22 -18.19 -2.99
N SER A 25 12.85 -19.46 -2.84
CA SER A 25 13.24 -20.26 -1.67
C SER A 25 14.73 -20.57 -1.72
N THR A 26 15.42 -20.24 -0.65
CA THR A 26 16.85 -20.51 -0.48
C THR A 26 17.15 -20.87 0.96
N PHE A 27 18.39 -21.26 1.20
CA PHE A 27 18.89 -21.51 2.53
C PHE A 27 19.80 -20.38 3.00
N VAL A 28 19.38 -19.69 4.05
CA VAL A 28 20.16 -18.63 4.67
C VAL A 28 20.72 -19.09 6.00
N LYS A 29 21.98 -18.73 6.25
CA LYS A 29 22.59 -18.85 7.57
C LYS A 29 22.15 -17.65 8.39
N THR A 30 21.30 -17.89 9.38
CA THR A 30 20.85 -16.80 10.25
C THR A 30 21.81 -16.64 11.43
N PRO A 31 22.33 -15.42 11.71
CA PRO A 31 23.16 -15.18 12.90
C PRO A 31 22.40 -15.51 14.19
N LEU A 32 21.09 -15.26 14.20
CA LEU A 32 20.16 -15.48 15.32
C LEU A 32 20.04 -16.96 15.74
N ALA A 33 20.35 -17.92 14.86
CA ALA A 33 20.30 -19.35 15.17
C ALA A 33 21.70 -19.98 15.30
N GLY A 34 22.73 -19.21 15.66
CA GLY A 34 24.09 -19.75 15.84
C GLY A 34 24.71 -20.31 14.56
N GLY A 35 24.35 -19.77 13.40
CA GLY A 35 24.84 -20.24 12.11
C GLY A 35 24.09 -21.44 11.52
N ILE A 36 22.98 -21.88 12.15
CA ILE A 36 22.11 -22.91 11.59
C ILE A 36 21.48 -22.40 10.28
N GLN A 37 21.58 -23.24 9.26
CA GLN A 37 21.00 -23.00 7.94
C GLN A 37 19.48 -23.29 8.00
N ARG A 38 18.67 -22.31 7.59
CA ARG A 38 17.21 -22.42 7.55
C ARG A 38 16.70 -22.13 6.14
N SER A 39 15.65 -22.84 5.74
CA SER A 39 14.90 -22.49 4.54
C SER A 39 14.21 -21.16 4.76
N CYS A 40 14.30 -20.26 3.77
CA CYS A 40 13.69 -18.94 3.78
C CYS A 40 13.32 -18.56 2.35
N ASP A 41 12.23 -17.84 2.20
CA ASP A 41 11.90 -17.17 0.95
C ASP A 41 12.53 -15.78 0.96
N VAL A 42 13.31 -15.47 -0.07
CA VAL A 42 13.84 -14.12 -0.29
C VAL A 42 12.93 -13.42 -1.29
N LEU A 43 12.37 -12.30 -0.87
CA LEU A 43 11.52 -11.45 -1.71
C LEU A 43 12.38 -10.50 -2.55
N PHE A 44 11.93 -10.22 -3.77
CA PHE A 44 12.55 -9.26 -4.68
C PHE A 44 11.46 -8.59 -5.53
N ASP A 45 11.78 -7.42 -6.09
CA ASP A 45 10.87 -6.61 -6.92
C ASP A 45 9.48 -6.38 -6.30
N VAL A 46 9.44 -6.06 -5.00
CA VAL A 46 8.19 -5.81 -4.28
C VAL A 46 7.52 -4.55 -4.82
N MET A 47 6.24 -4.66 -5.17
CA MET A 47 5.37 -3.54 -5.50
C MET A 47 4.63 -3.05 -4.24
N SER A 48 4.16 -1.81 -4.25
CA SER A 48 3.24 -1.34 -3.22
C SER A 48 2.14 -0.47 -3.80
N HIS A 49 1.00 -0.42 -3.10
CA HIS A 49 -0.04 0.56 -3.35
C HIS A 49 -0.15 1.46 -2.12
N SER A 50 -0.23 2.77 -2.32
CA SER A 50 -0.32 3.75 -1.23
C SER A 50 -1.47 4.72 -1.43
N LEU A 51 -2.06 5.22 -0.34
CA LEU A 51 -3.09 6.26 -0.47
C LEU A 51 -2.58 7.52 -1.18
N ALA A 52 -1.28 7.82 -1.04
CA ALA A 52 -0.64 8.95 -1.69
C ALA A 52 -0.28 8.69 -3.18
N GLY A 53 -0.40 7.45 -3.68
CA GLY A 53 -0.06 7.10 -5.06
C GLY A 53 1.40 7.38 -5.46
N SER A 54 2.32 7.43 -4.51
CA SER A 54 3.69 7.98 -4.70
C SER A 54 4.82 6.98 -4.43
N THR A 55 4.53 5.68 -4.32
CA THR A 55 5.57 4.68 -4.03
C THR A 55 6.33 4.18 -5.27
N GLY A 56 5.91 4.62 -6.47
CA GLY A 56 6.62 4.37 -7.72
C GLY A 56 5.73 3.82 -8.83
N VAL A 57 6.37 3.35 -9.90
CA VAL A 57 5.67 2.77 -11.05
C VAL A 57 4.96 1.49 -10.63
N GLY A 58 3.65 1.41 -10.90
CA GLY A 58 2.80 0.30 -10.45
C GLY A 58 2.05 0.59 -9.15
N ASP A 59 2.23 1.75 -8.52
CA ASP A 59 1.35 2.21 -7.45
C ASP A 59 -0.03 2.58 -8.04
N HIS A 60 -1.01 1.69 -7.89
CA HIS A 60 -2.40 1.93 -8.28
C HIS A 60 -3.19 2.70 -7.21
N GLY A 61 -2.50 3.29 -6.24
CA GLY A 61 -3.08 4.18 -5.26
C GLY A 61 -4.10 3.49 -4.36
N ARG A 62 -5.14 4.25 -4.02
CA ARG A 62 -6.32 3.76 -3.30
C ARG A 62 -7.01 2.59 -4.02
N ASP A 63 -7.12 2.61 -5.34
CA ASP A 63 -7.77 1.54 -6.09
C ASP A 63 -7.04 0.21 -5.93
N GLY A 64 -5.70 0.25 -5.92
CA GLY A 64 -4.85 -0.91 -5.63
C GLY A 64 -5.06 -1.47 -4.22
N ILE A 65 -5.17 -0.59 -3.22
CA ILE A 65 -5.49 -0.98 -1.83
C ILE A 65 -6.88 -1.61 -1.77
N MET A 66 -7.89 -1.00 -2.39
CA MET A 66 -9.26 -1.48 -2.37
C MET A 66 -9.39 -2.85 -3.04
N HIS A 67 -8.73 -3.04 -4.19
CA HIS A 67 -8.68 -4.33 -4.86
C HIS A 67 -8.04 -5.41 -3.99
N PHE A 68 -6.98 -5.09 -3.25
CA PHE A 68 -6.39 -6.00 -2.30
C PHE A 68 -7.38 -6.37 -1.18
N VAL A 69 -8.02 -5.39 -0.54
CA VAL A 69 -9.00 -5.62 0.54
C VAL A 69 -10.15 -6.53 0.07
N GLN A 70 -10.67 -6.29 -1.13
CA GLN A 70 -11.77 -7.06 -1.72
C GLN A 70 -11.40 -8.51 -2.04
N SER A 71 -10.17 -8.74 -2.48
CA SER A 71 -9.69 -10.07 -2.88
C SER A 71 -9.08 -10.86 -1.73
N HIS A 72 -8.63 -10.18 -0.67
CA HIS A 72 -8.00 -10.77 0.49
C HIS A 72 -8.97 -11.67 1.27
N LYS A 73 -8.48 -12.83 1.70
CA LYS A 73 -9.20 -13.70 2.64
C LYS A 73 -8.25 -14.09 3.76
N CYS A 74 -8.60 -13.70 4.98
CA CYS A 74 -7.82 -14.08 6.15
C CYS A 74 -7.64 -15.60 6.21
N GLN A 75 -6.39 -15.99 6.46
CA GLN A 75 -5.98 -17.38 6.63
C GLN A 75 -5.40 -17.58 8.03
N THR A 76 -5.03 -18.82 8.36
CA THR A 76 -4.43 -19.18 9.66
C THR A 76 -3.23 -18.32 10.06
N PHE A 77 -2.46 -17.81 9.10
CA PHE A 77 -1.35 -16.90 9.39
C PHE A 77 -1.80 -15.50 9.78
N CYS A 78 -2.93 -14.99 9.26
CA CYS A 78 -3.51 -13.71 9.69
C CYS A 78 -3.96 -13.83 11.15
N ASP A 79 -4.70 -14.91 11.47
CA ASP A 79 -5.16 -15.21 12.82
C ASP A 79 -3.98 -15.39 13.79
N GLY A 80 -2.93 -16.12 13.36
CA GLY A 80 -1.73 -16.35 14.15
C GLY A 80 -0.91 -15.08 14.42
N LEU A 81 -1.05 -14.06 13.57
CA LEU A 81 -0.48 -12.73 13.77
C LEU A 81 -1.42 -11.79 14.55
N GLY A 82 -2.66 -12.20 14.83
CA GLY A 82 -3.66 -11.39 15.52
C GLY A 82 -4.18 -10.23 14.67
N LEU A 83 -4.20 -10.39 13.34
CA LEU A 83 -4.73 -9.37 12.42
C LEU A 83 -6.25 -9.46 12.35
N GLU A 84 -6.92 -8.32 12.56
CA GLU A 84 -8.37 -8.23 12.37
C GLU A 84 -8.73 -8.27 10.88
N PRO A 85 -9.91 -8.79 10.49
CA PRO A 85 -10.33 -8.77 9.10
C PRO A 85 -10.36 -7.36 8.52
N LEU A 86 -9.87 -7.21 7.29
CA LEU A 86 -9.88 -5.93 6.58
C LEU A 86 -11.31 -5.51 6.24
N SER A 87 -11.56 -4.20 6.31
CA SER A 87 -12.82 -3.55 5.98
C SER A 87 -12.57 -2.43 4.97
N GLU A 88 -13.44 -2.32 3.96
CA GLU A 88 -13.38 -1.21 3.00
C GLU A 88 -13.65 0.13 3.71
N ASP A 89 -14.59 0.14 4.66
CA ASP A 89 -14.97 1.33 5.42
C ASP A 89 -13.78 1.93 6.18
N ASP A 90 -12.89 1.08 6.72
CA ASP A 90 -11.71 1.53 7.47
C ASP A 90 -10.67 2.21 6.54
N ILE A 91 -10.58 1.76 5.29
CA ILE A 91 -9.71 2.38 4.27
C ILE A 91 -10.28 3.73 3.86
N GLU A 92 -11.59 3.79 3.62
CA GLU A 92 -12.30 5.03 3.26
C GLU A 92 -12.17 6.10 4.35
N GLU A 93 -12.38 5.72 5.61
CA GLU A 93 -12.20 6.63 6.75
C GLU A 93 -10.77 7.18 6.79
N THR A 94 -9.78 6.31 6.63
CA THR A 94 -8.36 6.72 6.62
C THR A 94 -8.06 7.67 5.45
N ALA A 95 -8.59 7.38 4.26
CA ALA A 95 -8.38 8.21 3.07
C ALA A 95 -8.98 9.62 3.25
N LEU A 96 -10.17 9.73 3.85
CA LEU A 96 -10.79 11.02 4.17
C LEU A 96 -9.97 11.82 5.17
N THR A 97 -9.50 11.20 6.25
CA THR A 97 -8.69 11.91 7.26
C THR A 97 -7.38 12.45 6.68
N ASN A 98 -6.74 11.70 5.78
CA ASN A 98 -5.51 12.16 5.12
C ASN A 98 -5.76 13.34 4.17
N TYR A 99 -6.94 13.40 3.55
CA TYR A 99 -7.32 14.53 2.68
C TYR A 99 -7.59 15.80 3.50
N GLU A 100 -8.22 15.67 4.66
CA GLU A 100 -8.46 16.80 5.58
C GLU A 100 -7.14 17.37 6.12
N ASP A 101 -6.23 16.51 6.57
CA ASP A 101 -4.89 16.90 7.05
C ASP A 101 -4.08 17.64 5.96
N TYR A 102 -4.14 17.13 4.72
CA TYR A 102 -3.46 17.77 3.59
C TYR A 102 -4.04 19.15 3.24
N ASN A 103 -5.35 19.36 3.40
CA ASN A 103 -5.98 20.65 3.09
C ASN A 103 -5.83 21.68 4.21
N GLU A 104 -5.75 21.25 5.48
CA GLU A 104 -5.49 22.16 6.61
C GLU A 104 -4.12 22.84 6.48
N ASP A 105 -3.12 22.12 5.95
CA ASP A 105 -1.78 22.68 5.65
C ASP A 105 -1.76 23.60 4.40
N VAL A 106 -2.77 23.53 3.53
CA VAL A 106 -2.85 24.32 2.28
C VAL A 106 -3.52 25.67 2.48
N GLU A 107 -4.51 25.77 3.38
CA GLU A 107 -5.24 27.03 3.63
C GLU A 107 -4.38 28.11 4.31
N ASP A 108 -3.29 27.72 4.99
CA ASP A 108 -2.35 28.65 5.64
C ASP A 108 -1.11 29.00 4.76
N ASN A 109 -1.08 28.55 3.49
CA ASN A 109 0.02 28.88 2.57
C ASN A 109 -0.30 30.13 1.71
N PRO A 110 0.32 31.30 1.98
CA PRO A 110 0.07 32.54 1.23
C PRO A 110 0.56 32.51 -0.23
N GLU A 111 1.16 31.42 -0.72
CA GLU A 111 1.62 31.28 -2.10
C GLU A 111 0.59 30.66 -3.07
N ASN A 112 -0.60 30.23 -2.58
CA ASN A 112 -1.59 29.51 -3.40
C ASN A 112 -2.69 30.39 -4.06
N GLU A 113 -2.51 31.70 -4.15
CA GLU A 113 -3.51 32.62 -4.75
C GLU A 113 -3.59 32.60 -6.30
N ASP A 114 -2.83 31.76 -7.02
CA ASP A 114 -2.70 31.90 -8.50
C ASP A 114 -2.84 30.61 -9.33
N TYR A 115 -3.69 29.66 -8.90
CA TYR A 115 -4.05 28.50 -9.75
C TYR A 115 -5.54 28.46 -10.07
N ASN A 116 -5.95 29.16 -11.14
CA ASN A 116 -7.27 28.99 -11.75
C ASN A 116 -7.26 27.74 -12.62
N GLY A 117 -7.86 26.66 -12.12
CA GLY A 117 -7.98 25.37 -12.80
C GLY A 117 -8.91 25.38 -14.01
N GLU A 118 -8.40 25.84 -15.15
CA GLU A 118 -8.94 25.50 -16.48
C GLU A 118 -8.02 24.46 -17.12
N GLU A 119 -8.27 23.17 -16.88
CA GLU A 119 -7.68 22.11 -17.70
C GLU A 119 -8.58 21.87 -18.92
N ASP A 120 -8.13 22.38 -20.07
CA ASP A 120 -8.64 22.06 -21.40
C ASP A 120 -8.21 20.63 -21.75
N TYR A 121 -9.17 19.71 -21.85
CA TYR A 121 -8.94 18.37 -22.41
C TYR A 121 -8.94 18.48 -23.94
N GLU A 122 -7.76 18.64 -24.55
CA GLU A 122 -7.65 18.44 -26.00
C GLU A 122 -7.75 16.94 -26.33
N GLU A 123 -8.85 16.61 -27.01
CA GLU A 123 -9.16 15.33 -27.64
C GLU A 123 -8.12 15.03 -28.73
N ALA A 124 -7.25 14.05 -28.49
CA ALA A 124 -6.35 13.54 -29.52
C ALA A 124 -7.12 12.56 -30.42
N GLU A 125 -7.56 13.04 -31.58
CA GLU A 125 -8.01 12.21 -32.70
C GLU A 125 -6.86 11.36 -33.28
N GLU A 126 -7.28 10.24 -33.89
CA GLU A 126 -6.57 9.13 -34.51
C GLU A 126 -5.44 9.50 -35.51
N GLU A 127 -4.42 8.64 -35.62
CA GLU A 127 -4.03 7.95 -36.88
C GLU A 127 -3.38 6.58 -36.60
#